data_AF-A0AAW1PMS1-F1
#
_entry.id   AF-A0AAW1PMS1-F1
#
_cell.length_a   1.000
_cell.length_b   1.000
_cell.length_c   1.000
_cell.angle_alpha   90.00
_cell.angle_beta   90.00
_cell.angle_gamma   90.00
#
_symmetry.space_group_name_H-M   'P 1'
#
loop_
_entity.id
_entity.type
_entity.pdbx_description
1 polymer ?
#
loop_
_entity_poly.entity_id
_entity_poly.type
_entity_poly.pdbx_seq_one_letter_code
_entity_poly.pdbx_strand_id
1 'polypeptide(L)'
;MLCAAGHTAKGLAVTDDPASDAEFANLLRSDSWDGVMIGSVLTDGDHRHWCERLLNLVREAAPQAKFVFPNSPDDILPSIKRVLG
;
A
#
# COMPACT_ATOMS: atom_id res chain seq x y z
N MET A 1 -1.34 10.29 11.38
CA MET A 1 -0.31 9.48 12.06
C MET A 1 1.01 9.50 11.29
N LEU A 2 1.07 9.02 10.04
CA LEU A 2 2.31 9.00 9.23
C LEU A 2 2.94 10.38 9.01
N CYS A 3 2.13 11.39 8.63
CA CYS A 3 2.64 12.76 8.45
C CYS A 3 3.20 13.36 9.75
N ALA A 4 2.61 13.02 10.90
CA ALA A 4 3.10 13.46 12.20
C ALA A 4 4.45 12.79 12.58
N ALA A 5 4.75 11.63 11.98
CA ALA A 5 6.03 10.94 12.09
C ALA A 5 7.05 11.38 11.01
N GLY A 6 6.73 12.43 10.22
CA GLY A 6 7.63 12.95 9.19
C GLY A 6 7.58 12.23 7.85
N HIS A 7 6.66 11.28 7.66
CA HIS A 7 6.49 10.60 6.37
C HIS A 7 5.50 11.34 5.47
N THR A 8 5.86 11.53 4.21
CA THR A 8 4.91 11.94 3.18
C THR A 8 4.09 10.73 2.76
N ALA A 9 2.78 10.75 3.02
CA ALA A 9 1.89 9.64 2.71
C ALA A 9 0.62 10.13 1.99
N LYS A 10 0.14 9.35 1.04
CA LYS A 10 -1.18 9.51 0.42
C LYS A 10 -2.01 8.26 0.69
N GLY A 11 -3.24 8.45 1.16
CA GLY A 11 -4.21 7.36 1.35
C GLY A 11 -5.15 7.30 0.15
N LEU A 12 -5.47 6.09 -0.28
CA LEU A 12 -6.48 5.82 -1.30
C LEU A 12 -7.33 4.65 -0.84
N ALA A 13 -8.65 4.81 -0.87
CA ALA A 13 -9.57 3.70 -0.73
C ALA A 13 -9.70 3.02 -2.09
N VAL A 14 -9.35 1.74 -2.16
CA VAL A 14 -9.47 0.95 -3.38
C VAL A 14 -10.71 0.07 -3.29
N THR A 15 -11.38 -0.16 -4.41
CA THR A 15 -12.55 -1.04 -4.56
C THR A 15 -12.27 -2.12 -5.62
N ASP A 16 -13.08 -3.18 -5.64
CA ASP A 16 -12.94 -4.28 -6.60
C ASP A 16 -13.57 -3.93 -7.97
N ASP A 17 -13.00 -2.93 -8.65
CA ASP A 17 -13.42 -2.54 -9.98
C ASP A 17 -12.28 -1.91 -10.83
N PRO A 18 -12.39 -1.91 -12.16
CA PRO A 18 -11.34 -1.41 -13.04
C PRO A 18 -11.05 0.10 -12.92
N ALA A 19 -12.04 0.91 -12.53
CA ALA A 19 -11.82 2.35 -12.39
C ALA A 19 -10.94 2.64 -11.18
N SER A 20 -11.17 1.93 -10.08
CA SER A 20 -10.34 1.99 -8.88
C SER A 20 -8.90 1.52 -9.14
N ASP A 21 -8.71 0.47 -9.94
CA ASP A 21 -7.36 0.04 -10.37
C ASP A 21 -6.63 1.11 -11.15
N ALA A 22 -7.32 1.77 -12.08
CA ALA A 22 -6.72 2.82 -12.89
C ALA A 22 -6.33 4.01 -12.01
N GLU A 23 -7.17 4.40 -11.06
CA GLU A 23 -6.86 5.46 -10.09
C GLU A 23 -5.65 5.10 -9.23
N PHE A 24 -5.62 3.88 -8.69
CA PHE A 24 -4.50 3.42 -7.86
C PHE A 24 -3.20 3.35 -8.66
N ALA A 25 -3.23 2.80 -9.87
CA ALA A 25 -2.07 2.75 -10.75
C ALA A 25 -1.58 4.15 -11.16
N ASN A 26 -2.49 5.10 -11.39
CA ASN A 26 -2.13 6.49 -11.68
C ASN A 26 -1.46 7.16 -10.47
N LEU A 27 -1.97 6.94 -9.26
CA LEU A 27 -1.34 7.42 -8.03
C LEU A 27 0.08 6.86 -7.88
N LEU A 28 0.25 5.56 -8.09
CA LEU A 28 1.55 4.88 -8.02
C LEU A 28 2.55 5.41 -9.04
N ARG A 29 2.11 5.79 -10.25
CA ARG A 29 2.97 6.37 -11.29
C ARG A 29 3.19 7.88 -11.12
N SER A 30 2.39 8.56 -10.31
CA SER A 30 2.47 10.03 -10.16
C SER A 30 3.71 10.50 -9.43
N ASP A 31 4.39 9.62 -8.68
CA ASP A 31 5.57 9.95 -7.88
C ASP A 31 6.44 8.70 -7.63
N SER A 32 7.65 8.92 -7.13
CA SER A 32 8.51 7.83 -6.64
C SER A 32 8.17 7.49 -5.19
N TRP A 33 7.48 6.37 -4.99
CA TRP A 33 7.13 5.88 -3.66
C TRP A 33 8.21 4.94 -3.09
N ASP A 34 8.66 5.17 -1.86
CA ASP A 34 9.58 4.26 -1.15
C ASP A 34 8.88 2.96 -0.73
N GLY A 35 7.59 3.05 -0.40
CA GLY A 35 6.80 1.89 -0.01
C GLY A 35 5.30 2.07 -0.13
N VAL A 36 4.61 0.92 -0.18
CA VAL A 36 3.16 0.80 -0.24
C VAL A 36 2.70 -0.06 0.94
N MET A 37 1.69 0.44 1.65
CA MET A 37 1.05 -0.26 2.76
C MET A 37 -0.38 -0.64 2.37
N ILE A 38 -0.71 -1.92 2.50
CA ILE A 38 -2.06 -2.45 2.22
C ILE A 38 -2.65 -2.92 3.56
N GLY A 39 -3.56 -2.12 4.11
CA GLY A 39 -3.99 -2.24 5.52
C GLY A 39 -5.24 -3.09 5.77
N SER A 40 -6.28 -2.99 4.93
CA SER A 40 -7.60 -3.58 5.21
C SER A 40 -7.82 -4.98 4.64
N VAL A 41 -6.98 -5.40 3.69
CA VAL A 41 -7.25 -6.58 2.84
C VAL A 41 -6.73 -7.88 3.49
N LEU A 42 -5.93 -7.80 4.55
CA LEU A 42 -5.29 -8.97 5.17
C LEU A 42 -6.02 -9.52 6.39
N THR A 43 -6.98 -8.79 6.97
CA THR A 43 -7.60 -9.16 8.25
C THR A 43 -8.78 -10.11 8.11
N ASP A 44 -9.44 -10.16 6.95
CA ASP A 44 -10.60 -11.01 6.69
C ASP A 44 -10.29 -12.06 5.60
N GLY A 45 -10.53 -13.34 5.93
CA GLY A 45 -9.94 -14.50 5.24
C GLY A 45 -10.31 -14.73 3.77
N ASP A 46 -11.20 -13.93 3.19
CA ASP A 46 -11.71 -14.12 1.81
C ASP A 46 -11.13 -13.11 0.78
N HIS A 47 -10.30 -12.16 1.22
CA HIS A 47 -9.77 -11.10 0.35
C HIS A 47 -8.41 -11.42 -0.29
N ARG A 48 -8.00 -12.69 -0.29
CA ARG A 48 -6.70 -13.10 -0.86
C ARG A 48 -6.56 -12.70 -2.33
N HIS A 49 -7.60 -12.93 -3.13
CA HIS A 49 -7.61 -12.55 -4.55
C HIS A 49 -7.41 -11.05 -4.74
N TRP A 50 -8.02 -10.25 -3.86
CA TRP A 50 -7.92 -8.80 -3.90
C TRP A 50 -6.52 -8.32 -3.50
N CYS A 51 -5.94 -8.93 -2.47
CA CYS A 51 -4.55 -8.66 -2.08
C CYS A 51 -3.60 -8.98 -3.24
N GLU A 52 -3.68 -10.18 -3.81
CA GLU A 52 -2.83 -10.59 -4.96
C GLU A 52 -2.94 -9.61 -6.14
N ARG A 53 -4.15 -9.14 -6.45
CA ARG A 53 -4.37 -8.11 -7.47
C ARG A 53 -3.68 -6.78 -7.14
N LEU A 54 -3.84 -6.26 -5.93
CA LEU A 54 -3.18 -5.00 -5.52
C LEU A 54 -1.65 -5.13 -5.56
N LEU A 55 -1.11 -6.27 -5.16
CA LEU A 55 0.34 -6.54 -5.24
C LEU A 55 0.82 -6.50 -6.70
N ASN A 56 0.07 -7.11 -7.61
CA ASN A 56 0.42 -7.10 -9.03
C ASN A 56 0.38 -5.68 -9.62
N LEU A 57 -0.65 -4.89 -9.28
CA LEU A 57 -0.74 -3.49 -9.71
C LEU A 57 0.44 -2.66 -9.21
N VAL A 58 0.82 -2.80 -7.94
CA VAL A 58 2.00 -2.12 -7.39
C VAL A 58 3.27 -2.56 -8.10
N ARG A 59 3.44 -3.87 -8.36
CA ARG A 59 4.61 -4.37 -9.09
C ARG A 59 4.72 -3.86 -10.50
N GLU A 60 3.59 -3.64 -11.18
CA GLU A 60 3.58 -3.07 -12.52
C GLU A 60 3.81 -1.56 -12.53
N ALA A 61 3.11 -0.82 -11.65
CA ALA A 61 3.09 0.64 -11.68
C ALA A 61 4.24 1.31 -10.90
N ALA A 62 4.76 0.65 -9.86
CA ALA A 62 5.83 1.15 -9.01
C ALA A 62 6.74 -0.01 -8.53
N PRO A 63 7.46 -0.70 -9.44
CA PRO A 63 8.24 -1.90 -9.12
C PRO A 63 9.30 -1.69 -8.03
N GLN A 64 9.80 -0.46 -7.88
CA GLN A 64 10.79 -0.08 -6.87
C GLN A 64 10.23 0.03 -5.44
N ALA A 65 8.92 0.25 -5.30
CA ALA A 65 8.29 0.43 -4.01
C ALA A 65 8.34 -0.87 -3.19
N LYS A 66 8.67 -0.76 -1.91
CA LYS A 66 8.67 -1.90 -0.99
C LYS A 66 7.28 -2.09 -0.36
N PHE A 67 6.87 -3.34 -0.16
CA PHE A 67 5.62 -3.62 0.54
C PHE A 67 5.81 -3.58 2.06
N VAL A 68 4.90 -2.90 2.74
CA VAL A 68 4.84 -2.83 4.20
C VAL A 68 3.51 -3.44 4.65
N PHE A 69 3.58 -4.52 5.42
CA PHE A 69 2.43 -5.20 6.00
C PHE A 69 2.52 -5.14 7.53
N PRO A 70 1.89 -4.15 8.17
CA PRO A 70 1.79 -4.09 9.62
C PRO A 70 0.73 -5.07 10.12
N ASN A 71 0.95 -5.66 11.30
CA ASN A 71 -0.03 -6.59 11.92
C ASN A 71 -1.14 -5.87 12.68
N SER A 72 -0.91 -4.62 13.07
CA SER A 72 -1.86 -3.75 13.78
C SER A 72 -1.50 -2.28 13.53
N PRO A 73 -2.41 -1.34 13.87
CA PRO A 73 -2.10 0.09 13.77
C PRO A 73 -0.84 0.51 14.56
N ASP A 74 -0.59 -0.12 15.71
CA ASP A 74 0.58 0.18 16.55
C ASP A 74 1.91 -0.29 15.91
N ASP A 75 1.83 -1.24 14.97
CA ASP A 75 2.99 -1.81 14.26
C ASP A 75 3.32 -1.07 12.95
N ILE A 76 2.56 -0.03 12.58
CA ILE A 76 2.78 0.73 11.34
C ILE A 76 4.18 1.35 11.30
N LEU A 77 4.55 2.17 12.29
CA LEU A 77 5.84 2.85 12.29
C LEU A 77 7.02 1.88 12.48
N PRO A 78 6.96 0.89 13.40
CA PRO A 78 7.98 -0.15 13.49
C PRO A 78 8.19 -0.91 12.18
N SER A 79 7.11 -1.26 11.47
CA SER A 79 7.20 -1.97 10.20
C SER A 79 7.75 -1.12 9.07
N ILE A 80 7.39 0.18 9.01
CA ILE A 80 7.99 1.12 8.06
C ILE A 80 9.50 1.20 8.27
N LYS A 81 9.95 1.46 9.50
CA LYS A 81 11.39 1.57 9.82
C LYS A 81 12.16 0.30 9.47
N ARG A 82 11.56 -0.87 9.73
CA ARG A 82 12.18 -2.17 9.42
C ARG A 82 12.38 -2.40 7.92
N VAL A 83 11.45 -1.93 7.08
CA VAL A 83 11.43 -2.21 5.64
C VAL A 83 12.13 -1.11 4.83
N LEU A 84 11.91 0.15 5.19
CA LEU A 84 12.39 1.32 4.45
C LEU A 84 13.72 1.86 4.97
N GLY A 85 14.05 1.63 6.25
CA GLY A 85 15.23 2.21 6.93
C GLY A 85 14.85 3.35 7.87
#